data_AF-A0A0E2ZI12-F1
#
_entry.id   AF-A0A0E2ZI12-F1
#
_cell.length_a   1.000
_cell.length_b   1.000
_cell.length_c   1.000
_cell.angle_alpha   90.00
_cell.angle_beta   90.00
_cell.angle_gamma   90.00
#
_symmetry.space_group_name_H-M   'P 1'
#
loop_
_entity.id
_entity.type
_entity.pdbx_description
1 polymer ?
#
loop_
_entity_poly.entity_id
_entity_poly.type
_entity_poly.pdbx_seq_one_letter_code
_entity_poly.pdbx_strand_id
1 'polypeptide(L)'
;KWLKAPNDRAVKYQRSKKPGKLTLFESRLLLALEADVRRPKKDRRTALMLFKEILNEGYTGGYSIVCDFIREWRNQGSQSKSVYVPLRFTLGEAFQ
;
A
#
# COMPACT_ATOMS: atom_id res chain seq x y z
N LYS A 1 -23.72 -12.78 -38.79
CA LYS A 1 -24.49 -12.55 -37.54
C LYS A 1 -23.56 -12.96 -36.39
N TRP A 2 -22.91 -12.01 -35.72
CA TRP A 2 -21.87 -12.34 -34.73
C TRP A 2 -22.47 -12.45 -33.32
N LEU A 3 -22.18 -13.60 -32.69
CA LEU A 3 -22.44 -14.02 -31.31
C LEU A 3 -23.91 -14.17 -30.84
N LYS A 4 -24.40 -15.42 -30.93
CA LYS A 4 -25.41 -15.98 -30.02
C LYS A 4 -24.77 -17.12 -29.23
N ALA A 5 -24.23 -16.81 -28.05
CA ALA A 5 -23.95 -17.82 -27.03
C ALA A 5 -24.50 -17.27 -25.70
N PRO A 6 -25.39 -17.98 -24.98
CA PRO A 6 -25.84 -17.56 -23.68
C PRO A 6 -24.74 -17.91 -22.67
N ASN A 7 -23.71 -17.06 -22.60
CA ASN A 7 -22.73 -17.15 -21.53
C ASN A 7 -23.09 -16.09 -20.51
N ASP A 8 -23.95 -16.48 -19.56
CA ASP A 8 -24.53 -15.66 -18.49
C ASP A 8 -23.50 -15.37 -17.37
N ARG A 9 -22.25 -15.09 -17.77
CA ARG A 9 -21.19 -14.62 -16.90
C ARG A 9 -20.85 -13.20 -17.33
N ALA A 10 -21.27 -12.23 -16.51
CA ALA A 10 -20.83 -10.86 -16.65
C ALA A 10 -19.29 -10.84 -16.62
N VAL A 11 -18.67 -10.64 -17.78
CA VAL A 11 -17.22 -10.49 -17.88
C VAL A 11 -16.86 -9.17 -17.21
N LYS A 12 -16.51 -9.22 -15.91
CA LYS A 12 -16.03 -8.05 -15.20
C LYS A 12 -14.64 -7.73 -15.72
N TYR A 13 -14.49 -6.59 -16.38
CA TYR A 13 -13.19 -6.12 -16.82
C TYR A 13 -12.24 -5.99 -15.63
N GLN A 14 -11.17 -6.79 -15.63
CA GLN A 14 -10.08 -6.72 -14.65
C GLN A 14 -8.82 -6.30 -15.38
N ARG A 15 -8.29 -5.12 -15.03
CA ARG A 15 -7.00 -4.66 -15.55
C ARG A 15 -5.91 -5.12 -14.59
N SER A 16 -5.02 -6.00 -15.05
CA SER A 16 -3.80 -6.28 -14.30
C SER A 16 -2.94 -5.01 -14.24
N LYS A 17 -2.33 -4.76 -13.09
CA LYS A 17 -1.40 -3.64 -12.91
C LYS A 17 -0.18 -3.93 -13.77
N LYS A 18 -0.06 -3.26 -14.91
CA LYS A 18 1.11 -3.40 -15.79
C LYS A 18 2.33 -2.81 -15.09
N PRO A 19 3.53 -3.39 -15.29
CA PRO A 19 4.74 -2.81 -14.74
C PRO A 19 4.94 -1.42 -15.35
N GLY A 20 4.97 -0.40 -14.49
CA GLY A 20 5.23 0.99 -14.84
C GLY A 20 6.67 1.39 -14.53
N LYS A 21 7.03 2.65 -14.81
CA LYS A 21 8.37 3.20 -14.54
C LYS A 21 8.84 3.02 -13.09
N LEU A 22 7.90 2.92 -12.14
CA LEU A 22 8.21 2.77 -10.72
C LEU A 22 8.63 1.34 -10.34
N THR A 23 8.28 0.30 -11.11
CA THR A 23 8.45 -1.10 -10.67
C THR A 23 9.89 -1.48 -10.38
N LEU A 24 10.86 -0.87 -11.07
CA LEU A 24 12.28 -1.10 -10.81
C LEU A 24 12.73 -0.56 -9.44
N PHE A 25 12.04 0.45 -8.92
CA PHE A 25 12.36 1.14 -7.67
C PHE A 25 11.44 0.75 -6.51
N GLU A 26 10.39 -0.05 -6.75
CA GLU A 26 9.43 -0.46 -5.72
C GLU A 26 10.10 -1.18 -4.55
N SER A 27 11.04 -2.10 -4.82
CA SER A 27 11.78 -2.83 -3.78
C SER A 27 12.57 -1.89 -2.86
N ARG A 28 13.24 -0.90 -3.45
CA ARG A 28 13.99 0.13 -2.72
C ARG A 28 13.07 0.99 -1.85
N LEU A 29 11.94 1.43 -2.41
CA LEU A 29 10.95 2.21 -1.68
C LEU A 29 10.35 1.41 -0.52
N LEU A 30 10.05 0.12 -0.71
CA LEU A 30 9.54 -0.75 0.35
C LEU A 30 10.53 -0.87 1.51
N LEU A 31 11.81 -1.16 1.22
CA LEU A 31 12.85 -1.25 2.24
C LEU A 31 13.02 0.07 3.00
N ALA A 32 12.99 1.20 2.30
CA ALA A 32 13.08 2.52 2.92
C ALA A 32 11.88 2.81 3.84
N LEU A 33 10.66 2.51 3.38
CA LEU A 33 9.43 2.70 4.15
C LEU A 33 9.37 1.79 5.39
N GLU A 34 9.81 0.55 5.28
CA GLU A 34 9.87 -0.38 6.40
C GLU A 34 10.90 0.09 7.46
N ALA A 35 12.06 0.56 7.02
CA ALA A 35 13.06 1.15 7.92
C ALA A 35 12.52 2.41 8.61
N ASP A 36 11.72 3.23 7.90
CA ASP A 36 11.17 4.46 8.44
C ASP A 36 10.04 4.23 9.45
N VAL A 37 9.27 3.14 9.35
CA VAL A 37 8.24 2.80 10.36
C VAL A 37 8.87 2.56 11.73
N ARG A 38 10.08 2.00 11.76
CA ARG A 38 10.83 1.73 13.01
C ARG A 38 11.40 3.00 13.65
N ARG A 39 11.44 4.12 12.91
CA ARG A 39 11.95 5.41 13.39
C ARG A 39 10.85 6.23 14.08
N PRO A 40 11.19 7.07 15.06
CA PRO A 40 10.26 8.06 15.62
C PRO A 40 9.81 9.04 14.52
N LYS A 41 8.59 9.57 14.64
CA LYS A 41 7.92 10.34 13.58
C LYS A 41 8.75 11.50 13.00
N LYS A 42 9.55 12.16 13.84
CA LYS A 42 10.44 13.27 13.47
C LYS A 42 11.61 12.87 12.55
N ASP A 43 12.03 11.61 12.61
CA ASP A 43 13.22 11.10 11.90
C ASP A 43 12.83 10.26 10.67
N ARG A 44 11.54 10.19 10.33
CA ARG A 44 11.05 9.47 9.14
C ARG A 44 11.27 10.30 7.89
N ARG A 45 11.74 9.66 6.80
CA ARG A 45 11.88 10.36 5.53
C ARG A 45 10.51 10.77 4.98
N THR A 46 10.47 11.92 4.34
CA THR A 46 9.28 12.38 3.64
C THR A 46 9.18 11.74 2.26
N ALA A 47 7.97 11.71 1.68
CA ALA A 47 7.78 11.24 0.31
C ALA A 47 8.67 11.99 -0.69
N LEU A 48 8.91 13.29 -0.45
CA LEU A 48 9.80 14.11 -1.27
C LEU A 48 11.26 13.66 -1.17
N MET A 49 11.74 13.25 0.00
CA MET A 49 13.09 12.72 0.16
C MET A 49 13.26 11.39 -0.59
N LEU A 50 12.30 10.47 -0.44
CA LEU A 50 12.31 9.20 -1.16
C LEU A 50 12.25 9.40 -2.67
N PHE A 51 11.46 10.38 -3.15
CA PHE A 51 11.41 10.74 -4.55
C PHE A 51 12.76 11.28 -5.06
N LYS A 52 13.41 12.18 -4.31
CA LYS A 52 14.74 12.70 -4.67
C LYS A 52 15.80 11.59 -4.72
N GLU A 53 15.73 10.63 -3.79
CA GLU A 53 16.63 9.49 -3.76
C GLU A 53 16.51 8.67 -5.06
N ILE A 54 15.29 8.27 -5.45
CA ILE A 54 15.10 7.49 -6.69
C ILE A 54 15.34 8.32 -7.96
N LEU A 55 15.14 9.65 -7.93
CA LEU A 55 15.52 10.53 -9.04
C LEU A 55 17.02 10.47 -9.30
N ASN A 56 17.84 10.49 -8.24
CA ASN A 56 19.29 10.36 -8.35
C ASN A 56 19.71 8.97 -8.86
N GLU A 57 18.91 7.94 -8.60
CA GLU A 57 19.10 6.59 -9.13
C GLU A 57 18.62 6.42 -10.59
N GLY A 58 18.07 7.47 -11.22
CA GLY A 58 17.65 7.47 -12.62
C GLY A 58 16.14 7.30 -12.86
N TYR A 59 15.30 7.50 -11.85
CA TYR A 59 13.85 7.49 -12.03
C TYR A 59 13.39 8.64 -12.94
N THR A 60 12.59 8.31 -13.96
CA THR A 60 12.06 9.26 -14.97
C THR A 60 10.53 9.40 -14.87
N GLY A 61 9.92 8.90 -13.80
CA GLY A 61 8.49 9.05 -13.56
C GLY A 61 8.15 10.29 -12.72
N GLY A 62 6.86 10.55 -12.56
CA GLY A 62 6.38 11.69 -11.79
C GLY A 62 6.35 11.43 -10.28
N TYR A 63 6.40 12.51 -9.51
CA TYR A 63 6.22 12.51 -8.05
C TYR A 63 4.88 11.90 -7.62
N SER A 64 3.80 12.17 -8.36
CA SER A 64 2.46 11.69 -8.02
C SER A 64 2.38 10.16 -7.91
N ILE A 65 3.05 9.43 -8.80
CA ILE A 65 3.07 7.96 -8.79
C ILE A 65 3.75 7.43 -7.51
N VAL A 66 4.79 8.11 -7.04
CA VAL A 66 5.49 7.78 -5.79
C VAL A 66 4.59 8.06 -4.58
N CYS A 67 3.90 9.20 -4.59
CA CYS A 67 2.91 9.53 -3.55
C CYS A 67 1.78 8.50 -3.49
N ASP A 68 1.23 8.11 -4.64
CA ASP A 68 0.18 7.10 -4.73
C ASP A 68 0.67 5.75 -4.19
N PHE A 69 1.90 5.35 -4.55
CA PHE A 69 2.53 4.14 -4.02
C PHE A 69 2.68 4.17 -2.50
N ILE A 70 3.23 5.26 -1.95
CA ILE A 70 3.42 5.43 -0.50
C ILE A 70 2.07 5.46 0.22
N ARG A 71 1.06 6.12 -0.36
CA ARG A 71 -0.29 6.18 0.19
C ARG A 71 -0.93 4.79 0.25
N GLU A 72 -0.84 4.05 -0.84
CA GLU A 72 -1.33 2.67 -0.93
C GLU A 72 -0.64 1.77 0.11
N TRP A 73 0.69 1.87 0.23
CA TRP A 73 1.45 1.13 1.24
C TRP A 73 1.03 1.46 2.68
N ARG A 74 0.79 2.74 2.98
CA ARG A 74 0.30 3.16 4.30
C ARG A 74 -1.10 2.65 4.58
N ASN A 75 -1.98 2.61 3.58
CA ASN A 75 -3.33 2.07 3.74
C ASN A 75 -3.29 0.56 4.04
N GLN A 76 -2.35 -0.17 3.44
CA GLN A 76 -2.14 -1.59 3.72
C GLN A 76 -1.63 -1.81 5.16
N GLY A 77 -0.66 -1.00 5.62
CA GLY A 77 -0.13 -1.09 6.98
C GLY A 77 -1.06 -0.53 8.07
N SER A 78 -1.97 0.38 7.71
CA SER A 78 -2.95 1.00 8.61
C SER A 78 -4.28 0.23 8.67
N GLN A 79 -4.36 -0.98 8.10
CA GLN A 79 -5.40 -1.91 8.50
C GLN A 79 -5.12 -2.37 9.93
N SER A 80 -5.47 -1.52 10.89
CA SER A 80 -5.75 -1.92 12.25
C SER A 80 -6.70 -3.10 12.17
N LYS A 81 -6.18 -4.32 12.38
CA LYS A 81 -7.00 -5.49 12.66
C LYS A 81 -7.97 -5.04 13.74
N SER A 82 -9.27 -4.99 13.45
CA SER A 82 -10.26 -4.67 14.46
C SER A 82 -10.10 -5.72 15.56
N VAL A 83 -9.52 -5.35 16.69
CA VAL A 83 -9.46 -6.24 17.84
C VAL A 83 -10.90 -6.32 18.35
N TYR A 84 -11.52 -7.47 18.16
CA TYR A 84 -12.84 -7.76 18.68
C TYR A 84 -12.73 -7.84 20.22
N VAL A 85 -13.27 -6.85 20.92
CA VAL A 85 -13.41 -6.86 22.37
C VAL A 85 -14.83 -7.33 22.70
N PRO A 86 -15.02 -8.50 23.31
CA PRO A 86 -16.35 -8.99 23.64
C PRO A 86 -17.01 -8.09 24.69
N LEU A 87 -18.27 -7.70 24.43
CA LEU A 87 -19.08 -6.84 25.30
C LEU A 87 -19.61 -7.55 26.57
N ARG A 88 -19.28 -8.82 26.76
CA ARG A 88 -19.64 -9.59 27.97
C ARG A 88 -18.37 -10.13 28.60
N PHE A 89 -18.09 -9.64 29.79
CA PHE A 89 -17.05 -10.15 30.68
C PHE A 89 -17.73 -10.93 31.81
N THR A 90 -17.12 -12.04 32.25
CA THR A 90 -17.58 -12.74 33.44
C THR A 90 -17.20 -11.95 34.70
N LEU A 91 -18.01 -12.03 35.76
CA LEU A 91 -17.75 -11.35 37.03
C LEU A 91 -16.47 -11.93 37.66
N GLY A 92 -15.32 -11.28 37.43
CA GLY A 92 -14.03 -11.68 38.02
C GLY A 92 -12.79 -11.50 37.14
N GLU A 93 -12.94 -11.19 35.85
CA GLU A 93 -11.79 -11.10 34.92
C GLU A 93 -11.31 -9.66 34.63
N ALA A 94 -11.45 -8.74 35.60
CA ALA A 94 -10.82 -7.43 35.50
C ALA A 94 -9.39 -7.51 36.06
N PHE A 95 -8.41 -7.86 35.21
CA PHE A 95 -7.00 -7.82 35.56
C PHE A 95 -6.42 -6.40 35.44
N GLN A 96 -5.48 -6.11 36.36
CA GLN A 96 -4.78 -4.84 36.67
C GLN A 96 -3.88 -4.29 35.54
#